data_AF-A0A535MRX0-F1
#
_entry.id   AF-A0A535MRX0-F1
#
_cell.length_a   1.000
_cell.length_b   1.000
_cell.length_c   1.000
_cell.angle_alpha   90.00
_cell.angle_beta   90.00
_cell.angle_gamma   90.00
#
_symmetry.space_group_name_H-M   'P 1'
#
loop_
_entity.id
_entity.type
_entity.pdbx_description
1 polymer ?
#
loop_
_entity_poly.entity_id
_entity_poly.type
_entity_poly.pdbx_seq_one_letter_code
_entity_poly.pdbx_strand_id
1 'polypeptide(L)'
;MRALAQTIPVLLALLLGGCGYPPVVSTLPSGEATSSASSPTSSASASPSDSASPTTTPVPTEPPFDVPRLAAIQMVGRLGWAVGSGGIYATSDGTHWGLQYRSDEAFGGVDFISATTGWAVGIRHLFGTTDGGAHWTAIGQGPKPLRSVHFATAAQGWGIAGGANLQSVHGWLIPAGLGTLVRTTDGGHTWQPMDSPADPQTVCFSDPSLGWLGSASGGVYRSVNGGTSWQNVLQRGNVYGGIPQTTLIECAGPSALWVDFEGGSAAAGHIPYIAYATQDGQHWQAVLGESMTEGSLMPGLPAGPDSYPGSFSVIDPQHAAFVGDGPIADRTSAVMVWSDCCSRTVTATGAIRSVQQTFGAAFVSTTTGWVIVRTDANALAIEVTRDGGWTWTPQLTVAA
;
A
#
# COMPACT_ATOMS: atom_id res chain seq x y z
N MET A 1 -17.52 11.44 76.48
CA MET A 1 -17.27 11.54 75.03
C MET A 1 -18.62 11.80 74.36
N ARG A 2 -18.79 13.00 73.79
CA ARG A 2 -20.01 13.57 73.17
C ARG A 2 -20.11 13.06 71.71
N ALA A 3 -21.24 12.52 71.27
CA ALA A 3 -22.41 13.15 70.62
C ALA A 3 -22.36 13.17 69.06
N LEU A 4 -23.35 12.48 68.46
CA LEU A 4 -24.17 12.75 67.27
C LEU A 4 -23.61 13.59 66.09
N ALA A 5 -23.77 13.09 64.86
CA ALA A 5 -24.75 13.63 63.89
C ALA A 5 -24.66 12.95 62.50
N GLN A 6 -25.83 12.59 61.95
CA GLN A 6 -26.06 12.31 60.53
C GLN A 6 -26.04 13.61 59.72
N THR A 7 -25.52 13.59 58.49
CA THR A 7 -25.94 14.50 57.42
C THR A 7 -25.76 13.87 56.02
N ILE A 8 -26.83 14.00 55.23
CA ILE A 8 -26.96 13.75 53.79
C ILE A 8 -26.34 14.93 53.02
N PRO A 9 -25.71 14.74 51.84
CA PRO A 9 -25.61 15.81 50.87
C PRO A 9 -26.60 15.64 49.72
N VAL A 10 -27.28 16.76 49.49
CA VAL A 10 -28.29 17.06 48.49
C VAL A 10 -27.65 17.25 47.11
N LEU A 11 -28.39 16.81 46.09
CA LEU A 11 -28.18 17.07 44.67
C LEU A 11 -28.26 18.58 44.38
N LEU A 12 -27.22 19.20 43.81
CA LEU A 12 -27.28 20.56 43.29
C LEU A 12 -27.02 20.53 41.78
N ALA A 13 -28.10 20.69 41.01
CA ALA A 13 -28.08 20.96 39.58
C ALA A 13 -27.68 22.43 39.35
N LEU A 14 -26.62 22.66 38.57
CA LEU A 14 -26.31 23.97 38.02
C LEU A 14 -26.83 24.04 36.58
N LEU A 15 -27.96 24.74 36.43
CA LEU A 15 -28.43 25.30 35.17
C LEU A 15 -27.64 26.58 34.89
N LEU A 16 -26.83 26.58 33.83
CA LEU A 16 -26.41 27.81 33.16
C LEU A 16 -27.10 27.86 31.80
N GLY A 17 -28.01 28.82 31.68
CA GLY A 17 -28.74 29.11 30.46
C GLY A 17 -27.92 29.94 29.48
N GLY A 18 -28.15 29.63 28.20
CA GLY A 18 -28.45 30.61 27.15
C GLY A 18 -27.28 31.41 26.57
N CYS A 19 -26.98 31.13 25.29
CA CYS A 19 -27.23 32.08 24.20
C CYS A 19 -27.16 31.32 22.87
N GLY A 20 -28.30 31.25 22.17
CA GLY A 20 -28.43 30.62 20.88
C GLY A 20 -27.87 31.49 19.76
N TYR A 21 -27.32 30.85 18.74
CA TYR A 21 -27.08 31.43 17.42
C TYR A 21 -27.88 30.63 16.38
N PRO A 22 -28.62 31.28 15.47
CA PRO A 22 -29.51 30.64 14.50
C PRO A 22 -28.74 29.99 13.33
N PRO A 23 -29.40 29.08 12.57
CA PRO A 23 -28.79 28.36 11.46
C PRO A 23 -28.54 29.27 10.26
N VAL A 24 -27.36 29.14 9.64
CA VAL A 24 -27.06 29.77 8.35
C VAL A 24 -27.65 28.92 7.24
N VAL A 25 -28.79 29.36 6.72
CA VAL A 25 -29.39 28.88 5.47
C VAL A 25 -28.66 29.60 4.33
N SER A 26 -27.95 28.83 3.50
CA SER A 26 -27.40 29.32 2.24
C SER A 26 -28.50 29.32 1.18
N THR A 27 -29.02 30.51 0.87
CA THR A 27 -29.91 30.77 -0.26
C THR A 27 -29.07 30.92 -1.53
N LEU A 28 -29.19 29.97 -2.47
CA LEU A 28 -28.75 30.16 -3.85
C LEU A 28 -29.75 31.08 -4.58
N PRO A 29 -29.29 32.11 -5.31
CA PRO A 29 -30.18 32.88 -6.17
C PRO A 29 -30.56 32.06 -7.41
N SER A 30 -31.86 31.95 -7.62
CA SER A 30 -32.51 31.58 -8.87
C SER A 30 -32.16 32.58 -9.97
N GLY A 31 -31.41 32.14 -10.98
CA GLY A 31 -31.20 32.84 -12.25
C GLY A 31 -32.09 32.22 -13.32
N GLU A 32 -32.95 33.06 -13.90
CA GLU A 32 -34.04 32.71 -14.80
C GLU A 32 -33.60 32.02 -16.10
N ALA A 33 -34.43 31.06 -16.51
CA ALA A 33 -34.42 30.49 -17.84
C ALA A 33 -34.91 31.52 -18.86
N THR A 34 -34.10 31.80 -19.88
CA THR A 34 -34.58 32.35 -21.15
C THR A 34 -34.69 31.24 -22.17
N SER A 35 -35.94 30.85 -22.41
CA SER A 35 -36.39 30.03 -23.51
C SER A 35 -36.26 30.78 -24.84
N SER A 36 -35.66 30.15 -25.85
CA SER A 36 -36.00 30.43 -27.25
C SER A 36 -36.38 29.12 -27.92
N ALA A 37 -37.69 28.92 -28.02
CA ALA A 37 -38.31 27.89 -28.83
C ALA A 37 -38.24 28.30 -30.30
N SER A 38 -37.85 27.37 -31.16
CA SER A 38 -38.31 27.33 -32.55
C SER A 38 -38.88 25.94 -32.82
N SER A 39 -40.08 25.91 -33.38
CA SER A 39 -40.79 24.73 -33.90
C SER A 39 -41.17 25.00 -35.35
N PRO A 40 -41.75 24.05 -36.09
CA PRO A 40 -41.11 22.87 -36.64
C PRO A 40 -41.17 22.88 -38.18
N THR A 41 -40.32 22.10 -38.85
CA THR A 41 -40.55 21.74 -40.26
C THR A 41 -40.76 20.24 -40.38
N SER A 42 -41.80 19.92 -41.12
CA SER A 42 -42.48 18.63 -41.21
C SER A 42 -41.78 17.60 -42.10
N SER A 43 -42.01 16.34 -41.74
CA SER A 43 -42.18 15.17 -42.63
C SER A 43 -40.94 14.52 -43.24
N ALA A 44 -40.64 13.30 -42.82
CA ALA A 44 -41.16 12.10 -43.49
C ALA A 44 -41.03 10.87 -42.56
N SER A 45 -42.13 10.14 -42.44
CA SER A 45 -42.21 8.83 -41.78
C SER A 45 -41.50 7.78 -42.64
N ALA A 46 -40.57 7.03 -42.05
CA ALA A 46 -40.05 5.78 -42.60
C ALA A 46 -40.25 4.65 -41.58
N SER A 47 -40.87 3.58 -42.06
CA SER A 47 -41.27 2.33 -41.40
C SER A 47 -40.15 1.62 -40.62
N PRO A 48 -40.48 0.71 -39.67
CA PRO A 48 -39.52 0.17 -38.72
C PRO A 48 -38.60 -0.85 -39.40
N SER A 49 -37.29 -0.75 -39.12
CA SER A 49 -36.30 -1.76 -39.49
C SER A 49 -35.93 -2.59 -38.26
N ASP A 50 -35.63 -3.85 -38.53
CA ASP A 50 -35.57 -4.98 -37.60
C ASP A 50 -34.79 -4.78 -36.29
N SER A 51 -35.29 -5.47 -35.27
CA SER A 51 -34.70 -5.63 -33.94
C SER A 51 -33.21 -6.01 -34.02
N ALA A 52 -32.34 -5.08 -33.60
CA ALA A 52 -30.95 -5.40 -33.33
C ALA A 52 -30.86 -6.13 -31.97
N SER A 53 -30.37 -7.37 -32.00
CA SER A 53 -29.87 -8.06 -30.80
C SER A 53 -28.87 -7.17 -30.06
N PRO A 54 -28.82 -7.21 -28.71
CA PRO A 54 -27.93 -6.35 -27.95
C PRO A 54 -26.47 -6.69 -28.30
N THR A 55 -25.82 -5.77 -29.00
CA THR A 55 -24.37 -5.77 -29.17
C THR A 55 -23.77 -5.61 -27.79
N THR A 56 -23.14 -6.65 -27.27
CA THR A 56 -22.27 -6.55 -26.10
C THR A 56 -21.14 -5.60 -26.44
N THR A 57 -21.23 -4.35 -25.97
CA THR A 57 -20.10 -3.44 -25.97
C THR A 57 -18.96 -4.15 -25.25
N PRO A 58 -17.77 -4.32 -25.86
CA PRO A 58 -16.63 -4.84 -25.13
C PRO A 58 -16.40 -3.93 -23.93
N VAL A 59 -16.33 -4.52 -22.74
CA VAL A 59 -15.77 -3.83 -21.57
C VAL A 59 -14.41 -3.28 -22.01
N PRO A 60 -14.08 -2.00 -21.77
CA PRO A 60 -12.77 -1.47 -22.14
C PRO A 60 -11.72 -2.34 -21.46
N THR A 61 -10.93 -3.06 -22.27
CA THR A 61 -9.72 -3.71 -21.80
C THR A 61 -8.77 -2.60 -21.38
N GLU A 62 -8.62 -2.43 -20.06
CA GLU A 62 -7.54 -1.66 -19.46
C GLU A 62 -6.22 -2.05 -20.18
N PRO A 63 -5.36 -1.09 -20.56
CA PRO A 63 -4.09 -1.41 -21.20
C PRO A 63 -3.34 -2.44 -20.33
N PRO A 64 -2.62 -3.40 -20.94
CA PRO A 64 -1.98 -4.46 -20.20
C PRO A 64 -1.02 -3.84 -19.19
N PHE A 65 -1.34 -4.06 -17.92
CA PHE A 65 -0.50 -3.74 -16.79
C PHE A 65 0.82 -4.50 -16.94
N ASP A 66 1.95 -3.79 -17.06
CA ASP A 66 3.26 -4.41 -17.29
C ASP A 66 3.95 -4.70 -15.95
N VAL A 67 3.94 -5.97 -15.56
CA VAL A 67 4.67 -6.46 -14.38
C VAL A 67 6.13 -6.67 -14.79
N PRO A 68 7.12 -6.07 -14.11
CA PRO A 68 8.53 -6.34 -14.41
C PRO A 68 8.92 -7.79 -14.11
N ARG A 69 10.02 -8.29 -14.68
CA ARG A 69 10.49 -9.66 -14.43
C ARG A 69 10.84 -9.95 -12.96
N LEU A 70 11.17 -8.91 -12.21
CA LEU A 70 11.25 -8.89 -10.75
C LEU A 70 10.40 -7.72 -10.25
N ALA A 71 9.28 -8.04 -9.60
CA ALA A 71 8.25 -7.11 -9.19
C ALA A 71 8.08 -7.04 -7.67
N ALA A 72 8.13 -8.15 -6.95
CA ALA A 72 8.04 -8.14 -5.48
C ALA A 72 9.01 -9.15 -4.88
N ILE A 73 9.46 -8.89 -3.65
CA ILE A 73 10.37 -9.75 -2.90
C ILE A 73 9.91 -9.87 -1.45
N GLN A 74 10.06 -11.05 -0.87
CA GLN A 74 9.87 -11.28 0.55
C GLN A 74 10.90 -12.28 1.06
N MET A 75 11.33 -12.09 2.30
CA MET A 75 12.26 -12.95 2.99
C MET A 75 11.65 -13.48 4.29
N VAL A 76 11.86 -14.76 4.58
CA VAL A 76 11.55 -15.42 5.85
C VAL A 76 12.85 -15.95 6.43
N GLY A 77 13.51 -15.12 7.24
CA GLY A 77 14.88 -15.37 7.68
C GLY A 77 15.86 -15.36 6.50
N ARG A 78 16.47 -16.52 6.20
CA ARG A 78 17.39 -16.69 5.05
C ARG A 78 16.72 -17.22 3.78
N LEU A 79 15.47 -17.65 3.88
CA LEU A 79 14.69 -18.11 2.74
C LEU A 79 14.06 -16.91 2.06
N GLY A 80 13.98 -16.92 0.74
CA GLY A 80 13.47 -15.77 -0.01
C GLY A 80 12.74 -16.17 -1.26
N TRP A 81 11.77 -15.35 -1.64
CA TRP A 81 11.01 -15.46 -2.88
C TRP A 81 10.90 -14.10 -3.54
N ALA A 82 11.17 -14.06 -4.84
CA ALA A 82 11.02 -12.88 -5.67
C ALA A 82 10.20 -13.26 -6.90
N VAL A 83 9.21 -12.45 -7.25
CA VAL A 83 8.20 -12.79 -8.25
C VAL A 83 8.10 -11.71 -9.32
N GLY A 84 7.66 -12.06 -10.53
CA GLY A 84 7.46 -11.11 -11.63
C GLY A 84 6.97 -11.78 -12.92
N SER A 85 7.11 -11.12 -14.07
CA SER A 85 6.63 -11.58 -15.39
C SER A 85 7.39 -12.76 -16.04
N GLY A 86 8.10 -13.57 -15.24
CA GLY A 86 8.74 -14.81 -15.71
C GLY A 86 8.57 -16.00 -14.77
N GLY A 87 7.84 -15.81 -13.66
CA GLY A 87 7.65 -16.81 -12.63
C GLY A 87 8.16 -16.37 -11.26
N ILE A 88 8.58 -17.36 -10.47
CA ILE A 88 8.98 -17.22 -9.08
C ILE A 88 10.43 -17.67 -8.94
N TYR A 89 11.28 -16.76 -8.48
CA TYR A 89 12.65 -17.02 -8.08
C TYR A 89 12.69 -17.28 -6.58
N ALA A 90 13.56 -18.18 -6.14
CA ALA A 90 13.74 -18.47 -4.73
C ALA A 90 15.22 -18.60 -4.34
N THR A 91 15.49 -18.43 -3.06
CA THR A 91 16.78 -18.68 -2.43
C THR A 91 16.60 -19.43 -1.12
N SER A 92 17.55 -20.33 -0.82
CA SER A 92 17.60 -21.04 0.46
C SER A 92 18.60 -20.45 1.46
N ASP A 93 19.43 -19.50 1.02
CA ASP A 93 20.52 -18.93 1.80
C ASP A 93 20.62 -17.40 1.72
N GLY A 94 19.79 -16.75 0.90
CA GLY A 94 19.81 -15.30 0.73
C GLY A 94 20.89 -14.79 -0.23
N THR A 95 21.62 -15.69 -0.91
CA THR A 95 22.67 -15.32 -1.87
C THR A 95 22.51 -15.97 -3.23
N HIS A 96 22.12 -17.24 -3.26
CA HIS A 96 21.97 -17.98 -4.50
C HIS A 96 20.50 -18.02 -4.85
N TRP A 97 20.13 -17.21 -5.84
CA TRP A 97 18.77 -17.14 -6.36
C TRP A 97 18.65 -17.94 -7.65
N GLY A 98 17.57 -18.71 -7.76
CA GLY A 98 17.27 -19.50 -8.96
C GLY A 98 15.80 -19.44 -9.30
N LEU A 99 15.46 -19.60 -10.58
CA LEU A 99 14.08 -19.73 -11.02
C LEU A 99 13.52 -21.05 -10.44
N GLN A 100 12.61 -20.95 -9.48
CA GLN A 100 11.97 -22.07 -8.81
C GLN A 100 10.75 -22.56 -9.60
N TYR A 101 9.96 -21.62 -10.14
CA TYR A 101 8.74 -21.91 -10.88
C TYR A 101 8.62 -21.01 -12.11
N ARG A 102 8.42 -21.59 -13.29
CA ARG A 102 8.19 -20.85 -14.54
C ARG A 102 6.69 -20.80 -14.82
N SER A 103 6.19 -19.62 -15.19
CA SER A 103 4.79 -19.41 -15.56
C SER A 103 4.66 -18.31 -16.60
N ASP A 104 3.60 -18.37 -17.40
CA ASP A 104 3.13 -17.26 -18.26
C ASP A 104 2.19 -16.31 -17.48
N GLU A 105 1.89 -16.64 -16.21
CA GLU A 105 1.27 -15.72 -15.28
C GLU A 105 2.29 -14.67 -14.81
N ALA A 106 1.89 -13.40 -14.85
CA ALA A 106 2.67 -12.33 -14.25
C ALA A 106 2.27 -12.14 -12.77
N PHE A 107 3.27 -12.12 -11.89
CA PHE A 107 3.06 -12.04 -10.44
C PHE A 107 3.43 -10.66 -9.90
N GLY A 108 2.50 -10.00 -9.23
CA GLY A 108 2.69 -8.67 -8.66
C GLY A 108 2.88 -8.65 -7.14
N GLY A 109 2.84 -9.79 -6.47
CA GLY A 109 2.98 -9.88 -5.02
C GLY A 109 3.29 -11.29 -4.53
N VAL A 110 3.89 -11.40 -3.36
CA VAL A 110 4.23 -12.65 -2.69
C VAL A 110 4.02 -12.50 -1.19
N ASP A 111 3.49 -13.54 -0.55
CA ASP A 111 3.25 -13.56 0.89
C ASP A 111 3.52 -14.94 1.47
N PHE A 112 4.49 -15.06 2.37
CA PHE A 112 4.88 -16.26 3.09
C PHE A 112 4.76 -16.02 4.59
N ILE A 113 4.01 -16.90 5.25
CA ILE A 113 3.87 -16.90 6.72
C ILE A 113 4.89 -17.84 7.39
N SER A 114 5.58 -18.66 6.61
CA SER A 114 6.55 -19.64 7.10
C SER A 114 7.49 -20.09 5.99
N ALA A 115 8.47 -20.93 6.34
CA ALA A 115 9.38 -21.55 5.37
C ALA A 115 8.70 -22.44 4.32
N THR A 116 7.48 -22.91 4.58
CA THR A 116 6.79 -23.89 3.72
C THR A 116 5.48 -23.40 3.15
N THR A 117 4.80 -22.48 3.83
CA THR A 117 3.46 -22.03 3.45
C THR A 117 3.50 -20.59 2.95
N GLY A 118 3.05 -20.38 1.72
CA GLY A 118 2.99 -19.06 1.09
C GLY A 118 2.14 -19.00 -0.16
N TRP A 119 2.00 -17.79 -0.68
CA TRP A 119 1.15 -17.41 -1.78
C TRP A 119 1.88 -16.48 -2.76
N ALA A 120 1.56 -16.60 -4.03
CA ALA A 120 1.99 -15.68 -5.08
C ALA A 120 0.77 -15.09 -5.79
N VAL A 121 0.68 -13.77 -5.84
CA VAL A 121 -0.45 -13.02 -6.38
C VAL A 121 -0.21 -12.78 -7.86
N GLY A 122 -0.85 -13.60 -8.70
CA GLY A 122 -0.88 -13.41 -10.14
C GLY A 122 -1.97 -12.41 -10.56
N ILE A 123 -1.78 -11.79 -11.72
CA ILE A 123 -2.75 -10.85 -12.31
C ILE A 123 -4.13 -11.49 -12.60
N ARG A 124 -4.19 -12.82 -12.76
CA ARG A 124 -5.39 -13.63 -13.02
C ARG A 124 -5.71 -14.58 -11.87
N HIS A 125 -4.70 -15.18 -11.23
CA HIS A 125 -4.90 -16.22 -10.21
C HIS A 125 -4.02 -16.02 -8.98
N LEU A 126 -4.54 -16.44 -7.82
CA LEU A 126 -3.71 -16.69 -6.65
C LEU A 126 -3.07 -18.08 -6.76
N PHE A 127 -1.78 -18.17 -6.50
CA PHE A 127 -1.07 -19.43 -6.37
C PHE A 127 -0.71 -19.67 -4.90
N GLY A 128 -0.78 -20.92 -4.47
CA GLY A 128 -0.41 -21.34 -3.12
C GLY A 128 0.58 -22.49 -3.13
N THR A 129 1.37 -22.55 -2.06
CA THR A 129 2.31 -23.62 -1.76
C THR A 129 2.25 -23.97 -0.28
N THR A 130 2.49 -25.24 0.04
CA THR A 130 2.64 -25.76 1.41
C THR A 130 3.99 -26.49 1.61
N ASP A 131 4.88 -26.39 0.62
CA ASP A 131 6.19 -27.05 0.59
C ASP A 131 7.34 -26.10 0.18
N GLY A 132 7.18 -24.79 0.44
CA GLY A 132 8.22 -23.78 0.23
C GLY A 132 8.41 -23.40 -1.25
N GLY A 133 7.40 -23.68 -2.07
CA GLY A 133 7.40 -23.42 -3.50
C GLY A 133 8.01 -24.55 -4.34
N ALA A 134 8.23 -25.74 -3.76
CA ALA A 134 8.58 -26.92 -4.57
C ALA A 134 7.43 -27.28 -5.52
N HIS A 135 6.19 -27.07 -5.09
CA HIS A 135 5.00 -27.10 -5.93
C HIS A 135 4.15 -25.84 -5.71
N TRP A 136 3.70 -25.26 -6.82
CA TRP A 136 2.78 -24.13 -6.85
C TRP A 136 1.48 -24.56 -7.54
N THR A 137 0.35 -24.27 -6.91
CA THR A 137 -0.97 -24.58 -7.45
C THR A 137 -1.82 -23.33 -7.51
N ALA A 138 -2.56 -23.12 -8.60
CA ALA A 138 -3.55 -22.05 -8.67
C ALA A 138 -4.73 -22.44 -7.76
N ILE A 139 -5.03 -21.63 -6.74
CA ILE A 139 -5.94 -22.01 -5.67
C ILE A 139 -7.19 -21.14 -5.53
N GLY A 140 -7.25 -19.94 -6.12
CA GLY A 140 -8.46 -19.13 -6.03
C GLY A 140 -8.55 -18.00 -7.05
N GLN A 141 -9.79 -17.73 -7.47
CA GLN A 141 -10.20 -16.48 -8.09
C GLN A 141 -11.23 -15.85 -7.15
N GLY A 142 -10.91 -14.67 -6.61
CA GLY A 142 -11.91 -13.87 -5.91
C GLY A 142 -12.98 -13.37 -6.89
N PRO A 143 -14.05 -12.73 -6.40
CA PRO A 143 -15.08 -12.13 -7.26
C PRO A 143 -14.51 -11.02 -8.17
N LYS A 144 -13.34 -10.49 -7.82
CA LYS A 144 -12.51 -9.59 -8.63
C LYS A 144 -11.06 -10.07 -8.55
N PRO A 145 -10.20 -9.72 -9.53
CA PRO A 145 -8.77 -10.02 -9.45
C PRO A 145 -8.15 -9.49 -8.15
N LEU A 146 -7.37 -10.33 -7.47
CA LEU A 146 -6.62 -9.94 -6.29
C LEU A 146 -5.43 -9.07 -6.73
N ARG A 147 -5.14 -8.01 -5.96
CA ARG A 147 -4.02 -7.10 -6.18
C ARG A 147 -2.91 -7.33 -5.16
N SER A 148 -3.32 -7.59 -3.92
CA SER A 148 -2.43 -7.95 -2.82
C SER A 148 -3.15 -8.88 -1.86
N VAL A 149 -2.38 -9.67 -1.11
CA VAL A 149 -2.86 -10.53 -0.03
C VAL A 149 -1.93 -10.40 1.18
N HIS A 150 -2.49 -10.67 2.36
CA HIS A 150 -1.74 -10.81 3.61
C HIS A 150 -2.40 -11.90 4.46
N PHE A 151 -1.70 -12.97 4.73
CA PHE A 151 -2.15 -14.09 5.54
C PHE A 151 -1.59 -13.99 6.96
N ALA A 152 -2.46 -14.17 7.95
CA ALA A 152 -2.02 -14.30 9.35
C ALA A 152 -1.84 -15.78 9.76
N THR A 153 -2.48 -16.69 9.03
CA THR A 153 -2.40 -18.14 9.23
C THR A 153 -2.55 -18.87 7.91
N ALA A 154 -2.30 -20.19 7.88
CA ALA A 154 -2.48 -21.01 6.68
C ALA A 154 -3.91 -20.99 6.11
N ALA A 155 -4.92 -20.67 6.94
CA ALA A 155 -6.32 -20.64 6.53
C ALA A 155 -6.88 -19.22 6.40
N GLN A 156 -6.43 -18.27 7.22
CA GLN A 156 -7.03 -16.95 7.32
C GLN A 156 -6.10 -15.86 6.75
N GLY A 157 -6.63 -15.11 5.80
CA GLY A 157 -5.96 -13.98 5.17
C GLY A 157 -6.93 -12.92 4.66
N TRP A 158 -6.37 -11.78 4.29
CA TRP A 158 -7.06 -10.62 3.73
C TRP A 158 -6.39 -10.21 2.42
N GLY A 159 -7.07 -9.41 1.63
CA GLY A 159 -6.50 -8.87 0.41
C GLY A 159 -7.29 -7.68 -0.11
N ILE A 160 -6.68 -7.00 -1.07
CA ILE A 160 -7.32 -5.95 -1.86
C ILE A 160 -7.64 -6.52 -3.23
N ALA A 161 -8.91 -6.40 -3.65
CA ALA A 161 -9.39 -6.93 -4.92
C ALA A 161 -10.00 -5.83 -5.80
N GLY A 162 -9.89 -6.00 -7.12
CA GLY A 162 -10.48 -5.10 -8.10
C GLY A 162 -9.75 -3.77 -8.21
N GLY A 163 -10.50 -2.68 -8.15
CA GLY A 163 -10.01 -1.32 -8.34
C GLY A 163 -9.97 -0.83 -9.79
N ALA A 164 -9.74 0.47 -9.94
CA ALA A 164 -9.54 1.17 -11.21
C ALA A 164 -8.22 1.97 -11.17
N ASN A 165 -7.61 2.16 -12.34
CA ASN A 165 -6.35 2.87 -12.53
C ASN A 165 -5.25 2.29 -11.63
N LEU A 166 -4.90 1.02 -11.85
CA LEU A 166 -3.86 0.36 -11.05
C LEU A 166 -2.51 1.04 -11.25
N GLN A 167 -1.77 1.17 -10.16
CA GLN A 167 -0.44 1.74 -10.13
C GLN A 167 0.54 0.70 -9.59
N SER A 168 1.68 0.54 -10.28
CA SER A 168 2.84 -0.19 -9.75
C SER A 168 3.64 0.77 -8.90
N VAL A 169 3.68 0.55 -7.58
CA VAL A 169 4.43 1.39 -6.64
C VAL A 169 5.37 0.49 -5.85
N HIS A 170 6.65 0.51 -6.16
CA HIS A 170 7.71 -0.23 -5.42
C HIS A 170 7.37 -1.68 -5.04
N GLY A 171 6.76 -2.40 -6.00
CA GLY A 171 6.38 -3.81 -5.86
C GLY A 171 4.97 -4.07 -5.36
N TRP A 172 4.18 -3.01 -5.23
CA TRP A 172 2.79 -3.06 -4.87
C TRP A 172 1.90 -2.77 -6.08
N LEU A 173 0.81 -3.53 -6.20
CA LEU A 173 -0.28 -3.25 -7.13
C LEU A 173 -1.38 -2.48 -6.41
N ILE A 174 -1.38 -1.16 -6.55
CA ILE A 174 -2.27 -0.29 -5.79
C ILE A 174 -3.40 0.23 -6.67
N PRO A 175 -4.68 0.04 -6.29
CA PRO A 175 -5.78 0.71 -6.96
C PRO A 175 -5.89 2.18 -6.54
N ALA A 176 -6.06 3.10 -7.49
CA ALA A 176 -6.31 4.51 -7.16
C ALA A 176 -7.73 4.76 -6.61
N GLY A 177 -8.65 3.81 -6.83
CA GLY A 177 -10.01 3.84 -6.30
C GLY A 177 -10.78 2.56 -6.65
N LEU A 178 -11.97 2.40 -6.08
CA LEU A 178 -12.87 1.24 -6.27
C LEU A 178 -12.28 -0.12 -5.84
N GLY A 179 -11.24 -0.08 -5.00
CA GLY A 179 -10.69 -1.25 -4.33
C GLY A 179 -11.74 -1.89 -3.40
N THR A 180 -11.59 -3.18 -3.13
CA THR A 180 -12.50 -3.90 -2.22
C THR A 180 -11.67 -4.75 -1.27
N LEU A 181 -11.90 -4.59 0.04
CA LEU A 181 -11.34 -5.49 1.04
C LEU A 181 -12.02 -6.86 0.90
N VAL A 182 -11.22 -7.92 0.86
CA VAL A 182 -11.70 -9.30 0.84
C VAL A 182 -11.01 -10.11 1.93
N ARG A 183 -11.67 -11.18 2.37
CA ARG A 183 -11.14 -12.14 3.36
C ARG A 183 -11.34 -13.57 2.90
N THR A 184 -10.41 -14.42 3.28
CA THR A 184 -10.49 -15.87 3.16
C THR A 184 -10.38 -16.52 4.55
N THR A 185 -10.99 -17.69 4.69
CA THR A 185 -10.88 -18.57 5.86
C THR A 185 -10.50 -20.00 5.46
N ASP A 186 -10.12 -20.21 4.21
CA ASP A 186 -9.77 -21.50 3.63
C ASP A 186 -8.45 -21.44 2.83
N GLY A 187 -7.53 -20.57 3.22
CA GLY A 187 -6.18 -20.51 2.64
C GLY A 187 -6.13 -19.85 1.26
N GLY A 188 -7.13 -19.03 0.94
CA GLY A 188 -7.22 -18.32 -0.34
C GLY A 188 -7.99 -19.08 -1.42
N HIS A 189 -8.63 -20.21 -1.07
CA HIS A 189 -9.48 -20.95 -2.00
C HIS A 189 -10.75 -20.20 -2.37
N THR A 190 -11.38 -19.56 -1.38
CA THR A 190 -12.52 -18.68 -1.57
C THR A 190 -12.30 -17.34 -0.87
N TRP A 191 -12.86 -16.29 -1.46
CA TRP A 191 -12.73 -14.91 -0.99
C TRP A 191 -14.11 -14.26 -0.88
N GLN A 192 -14.38 -13.68 0.28
CA GLN A 192 -15.62 -12.96 0.57
C GLN A 192 -15.33 -11.47 0.69
N PRO A 193 -16.08 -10.59 0.01
CA PRO A 193 -16.01 -9.15 0.22
C PRO A 193 -16.34 -8.80 1.68
N MET A 194 -15.65 -7.80 2.20
CA MET A 194 -15.91 -7.22 3.51
C MET A 194 -16.27 -5.74 3.37
N ASP A 195 -17.07 -5.24 4.30
CA ASP A 195 -17.23 -3.81 4.49
C ASP A 195 -15.89 -3.21 4.96
N SER A 196 -15.50 -2.08 4.38
CA SER A 196 -14.27 -1.38 4.70
C SER A 196 -14.44 0.13 4.52
N PRO A 197 -13.51 0.94 5.03
CA PRO A 197 -13.35 2.31 4.57
C PRO A 197 -13.27 2.37 3.04
N ALA A 198 -13.71 3.50 2.48
CA ALA A 198 -13.72 3.71 1.03
C ALA A 198 -12.31 3.66 0.45
N ASP A 199 -12.21 3.11 -0.78
CA ASP A 199 -10.98 3.03 -1.57
C ASP A 199 -9.78 2.44 -0.80
N PRO A 200 -9.89 1.21 -0.28
CA PRO A 200 -8.79 0.55 0.40
C PRO A 200 -7.68 0.20 -0.61
N GLN A 201 -6.43 0.49 -0.24
CA GLN A 201 -5.24 0.30 -1.07
C GLN A 201 -4.32 -0.79 -0.53
N THR A 202 -4.17 -0.86 0.80
CA THR A 202 -3.26 -1.78 1.47
C THR A 202 -3.90 -2.33 2.74
N VAL A 203 -3.52 -3.55 3.12
CA VAL A 203 -4.01 -4.22 4.31
C VAL A 203 -2.91 -5.11 4.89
N CYS A 204 -2.76 -5.13 6.21
CA CYS A 204 -1.89 -6.06 6.91
C CYS A 204 -2.51 -6.49 8.23
N PHE A 205 -2.24 -7.72 8.66
CA PHE A 205 -2.78 -8.29 9.91
C PHE A 205 -1.68 -9.03 10.66
N SER A 206 -1.29 -8.53 11.84
CA SER A 206 -0.27 -9.19 12.67
C SER A 206 -0.76 -10.50 13.29
N ASP A 207 -2.08 -10.66 13.42
CA ASP A 207 -2.76 -11.87 13.85
C ASP A 207 -4.18 -11.91 13.29
N PRO A 208 -4.95 -12.99 13.50
CA PRO A 208 -6.31 -13.11 12.96
C PRO A 208 -7.33 -12.01 13.33
N SER A 209 -7.03 -11.17 14.33
CA SER A 209 -7.92 -10.16 14.91
C SER A 209 -7.40 -8.72 14.76
N LEU A 210 -6.09 -8.52 14.83
CA LEU A 210 -5.46 -7.19 14.81
C LEU A 210 -4.93 -6.87 13.42
N GLY A 211 -5.44 -5.79 12.82
CA GLY A 211 -5.04 -5.41 11.48
C GLY A 211 -5.19 -3.94 11.19
N TRP A 212 -4.62 -3.56 10.06
CA TRP A 212 -4.46 -2.20 9.59
C TRP A 212 -4.87 -2.10 8.13
N LEU A 213 -5.39 -0.96 7.73
CA LEU A 213 -5.83 -0.67 6.37
C LEU A 213 -5.44 0.75 5.99
N GLY A 214 -4.84 0.90 4.81
CA GLY A 214 -4.55 2.18 4.17
C GLY A 214 -5.56 2.46 3.05
N SER A 215 -5.98 3.71 2.89
CA SER A 215 -6.91 4.13 1.83
C SER A 215 -6.33 5.20 0.91
N ALA A 216 -6.87 5.31 -0.30
CA ALA A 216 -6.48 6.31 -1.31
C ALA A 216 -6.72 7.77 -0.87
N SER A 217 -7.53 7.96 0.18
CA SER A 217 -7.79 9.25 0.79
C SER A 217 -6.75 9.65 1.85
N GLY A 218 -5.64 8.92 1.99
CA GLY A 218 -4.62 9.13 3.02
C GLY A 218 -5.05 8.70 4.43
N GLY A 219 -6.08 7.86 4.54
CA GLY A 219 -6.56 7.35 5.83
C GLY A 219 -5.84 6.07 6.23
N VAL A 220 -5.48 5.96 7.51
CA VAL A 220 -5.01 4.72 8.14
C VAL A 220 -6.00 4.31 9.21
N TYR A 221 -6.45 3.06 9.12
CA TYR A 221 -7.49 2.51 9.96
C TYR A 221 -6.97 1.29 10.71
N ARG A 222 -7.43 1.14 11.95
CA ARG A 222 -7.13 0.00 12.81
C ARG A 222 -8.37 -0.84 13.04
N SER A 223 -8.21 -2.16 12.97
CA SER A 223 -9.19 -3.15 13.37
C SER A 223 -8.67 -3.94 14.56
N VAL A 224 -9.57 -4.26 15.49
CA VAL A 224 -9.31 -5.18 16.61
C VAL A 224 -10.22 -6.43 16.58
N ASN A 225 -10.93 -6.65 15.48
CA ASN A 225 -11.91 -7.72 15.32
C ASN A 225 -11.92 -8.33 13.91
N GLY A 226 -10.73 -8.54 13.35
CA GLY A 226 -10.53 -9.28 12.10
C GLY A 226 -11.02 -8.55 10.84
N GLY A 227 -11.13 -7.22 10.90
CA GLY A 227 -11.61 -6.37 9.82
C GLY A 227 -13.13 -6.16 9.81
N THR A 228 -13.85 -6.62 10.84
CA THR A 228 -15.31 -6.45 10.94
C THR A 228 -15.70 -4.98 11.18
N SER A 229 -14.84 -4.22 11.87
CA SER A 229 -15.00 -2.78 12.05
C SER A 229 -13.65 -2.08 12.07
N TRP A 230 -13.63 -0.82 11.62
CA TRP A 230 -12.42 -0.04 11.44
C TRP A 230 -12.53 1.31 12.16
N GLN A 231 -11.47 1.70 12.87
CA GLN A 231 -11.33 3.02 13.47
C GLN A 231 -10.25 3.79 12.70
N ASN A 232 -10.57 4.99 12.18
CA ASN A 232 -9.54 5.89 11.64
C ASN A 232 -8.66 6.37 12.80
N VAL A 233 -7.35 6.12 12.71
CA VAL A 233 -6.39 6.48 13.76
C VAL A 233 -5.27 7.38 13.27
N LEU A 234 -5.14 7.56 11.96
CA LEU A 234 -4.33 8.59 11.34
C LEU A 234 -4.99 9.02 10.03
N GLN A 235 -4.97 10.32 9.78
CA GLN A 235 -5.49 10.89 8.54
C GLN A 235 -4.44 11.87 8.00
N ARG A 236 -3.86 11.53 6.85
CA ARG A 236 -3.11 12.50 6.06
C ARG A 236 -4.10 13.38 5.32
N GLY A 237 -3.99 14.70 5.50
CA GLY A 237 -4.81 15.64 4.74
C GLY A 237 -4.48 15.59 3.24
N ASN A 238 -5.44 15.96 2.39
CA ASN A 238 -5.15 16.20 0.98
C ASN A 238 -4.37 17.51 0.87
N VAL A 239 -3.05 17.42 0.74
CA VAL A 239 -2.19 18.60 0.76
C VAL A 239 -2.13 19.30 -0.62
N TYR A 240 -2.56 18.63 -1.71
CA TYR A 240 -2.34 19.12 -3.08
C TYR A 240 -3.54 19.07 -4.03
N GLY A 241 -4.75 18.78 -3.53
CA GLY A 241 -5.99 19.10 -4.24
C GLY A 241 -6.22 18.41 -5.59
N GLY A 242 -5.61 17.24 -5.86
CA GLY A 242 -5.92 16.54 -7.11
C GLY A 242 -5.05 15.37 -7.55
N ILE A 243 -4.31 14.68 -6.66
CA ILE A 243 -3.46 13.55 -7.07
C ILE A 243 -3.67 12.37 -6.12
N PRO A 244 -3.84 11.12 -6.63
CA PRO A 244 -4.04 9.97 -5.76
C PRO A 244 -2.88 9.87 -4.77
N GLN A 245 -3.24 9.81 -3.49
CA GLN A 245 -2.31 9.43 -2.45
C GLN A 245 -2.26 7.90 -2.45
N THR A 246 -1.05 7.37 -2.45
CA THR A 246 -0.78 5.98 -2.19
C THR A 246 -0.45 5.86 -0.71
N THR A 247 -1.21 5.04 0.00
CA THR A 247 -0.97 4.73 1.41
C THR A 247 -0.38 3.33 1.50
N LEU A 248 0.93 3.22 1.64
CA LEU A 248 1.60 1.94 1.84
C LEU A 248 1.79 1.66 3.32
N ILE A 249 1.41 0.46 3.78
CA ILE A 249 1.54 0.09 5.19
C ILE A 249 2.23 -1.26 5.34
N GLU A 250 3.04 -1.40 6.38
CA GLU A 250 3.57 -2.68 6.81
C GLU A 250 3.44 -2.83 8.33
N CYS A 251 2.91 -3.99 8.74
CA CYS A 251 2.71 -4.34 10.13
C CYS A 251 4.05 -4.62 10.80
N ALA A 252 4.33 -3.92 11.91
CA ALA A 252 5.53 -4.15 12.72
C ALA A 252 5.22 -4.96 14.00
N GLY A 253 3.94 -5.16 14.30
CA GLY A 253 3.45 -5.95 15.43
C GLY A 253 1.96 -5.67 15.72
N PRO A 254 1.41 -6.24 16.82
CA PRO A 254 0.00 -6.11 17.22
C PRO A 254 -0.56 -4.68 17.29
N SER A 255 0.28 -3.74 17.67
CA SER A 255 -0.07 -2.33 17.82
C SER A 255 0.91 -1.41 17.09
N ALA A 256 1.89 -1.96 16.38
CA ALA A 256 2.92 -1.18 15.72
C ALA A 256 2.73 -1.22 14.20
N LEU A 257 2.79 -0.06 13.57
CA LEU A 257 2.63 0.11 12.13
C LEU A 257 3.62 1.16 11.63
N TRP A 258 4.15 0.91 10.44
CA TRP A 258 4.73 1.95 9.60
C TRP A 258 3.82 2.21 8.41
N VAL A 259 3.72 3.48 8.04
CA VAL A 259 3.01 3.92 6.85
C VAL A 259 3.90 4.89 6.08
N ASP A 260 3.98 4.69 4.77
CA ASP A 260 4.51 5.69 3.84
C ASP A 260 3.35 6.25 3.02
N PHE A 261 3.17 7.56 3.10
CA PHE A 261 2.23 8.28 2.26
C PHE A 261 2.97 8.86 1.10
N GLU A 262 2.75 8.32 -0.08
CA GLU A 262 3.28 8.85 -1.32
C GLU A 262 2.17 9.62 -2.03
N GLY A 263 2.47 10.80 -2.52
CA GLY A 263 1.48 11.61 -3.20
C GLY A 263 2.02 12.18 -4.49
N GLY A 264 1.11 12.56 -5.37
CA GLY A 264 1.46 13.49 -6.43
C GLY A 264 1.94 12.86 -7.73
N SER A 265 2.02 13.74 -8.72
CA SER A 265 2.71 13.51 -9.98
C SER A 265 4.02 14.24 -9.84
N ALA A 266 5.08 13.71 -10.44
CA ALA A 266 6.36 14.37 -10.45
C ALA A 266 6.20 15.83 -10.91
N ALA A 267 6.52 16.78 -10.03
CA ALA A 267 6.51 18.20 -10.31
C ALA A 267 7.88 18.74 -9.92
N ALA A 268 8.46 19.60 -10.78
CA ALA A 268 9.79 20.19 -10.54
C ALA A 268 10.90 19.19 -10.18
N GLY A 269 10.77 17.92 -10.59
CA GLY A 269 11.78 16.89 -10.34
C GLY A 269 11.68 16.19 -8.98
N HIS A 270 10.53 16.22 -8.31
CA HIS A 270 10.31 15.50 -7.05
C HIS A 270 8.85 14.99 -6.93
N ILE A 271 8.63 14.03 -6.03
CA ILE A 271 7.32 13.49 -5.64
C ILE A 271 7.23 13.54 -4.10
N PRO A 272 6.24 14.23 -3.50
CA PRO A 272 6.13 14.29 -2.05
C PRO A 272 5.82 12.92 -1.44
N TYR A 273 6.57 12.56 -0.41
CA TYR A 273 6.30 11.40 0.42
C TYR A 273 6.65 11.67 1.88
N ILE A 274 5.97 11.00 2.80
CA ILE A 274 6.19 11.14 4.24
C ILE A 274 5.86 9.84 4.97
N ALA A 275 6.82 9.38 5.77
CA ALA A 275 6.67 8.20 6.59
C ALA A 275 6.22 8.56 8.00
N TYR A 276 5.24 7.81 8.52
CA TYR A 276 4.84 7.82 9.91
C TYR A 276 4.99 6.44 10.54
N ALA A 277 5.21 6.42 11.85
CA ALA A 277 5.22 5.19 12.63
C ALA A 277 4.43 5.35 13.92
N THR A 278 3.92 4.23 14.41
CA THR A 278 3.32 4.10 15.74
C THR A 278 3.76 2.78 16.36
N GLN A 279 3.88 2.75 17.69
CA GLN A 279 4.22 1.54 18.45
C GLN A 279 3.05 0.98 19.25
N ASP A 280 2.08 1.83 19.56
CA ASP A 280 0.92 1.51 20.38
C ASP A 280 -0.41 1.68 19.62
N GLY A 281 -0.34 2.15 18.38
CA GLY A 281 -1.47 2.31 17.49
C GLY A 281 -2.33 3.53 17.81
N GLN A 282 -1.84 4.44 18.66
CA GLN A 282 -2.53 5.65 19.07
C GLN A 282 -1.65 6.89 18.87
N HIS A 283 -0.37 6.80 19.24
CA HIS A 283 0.58 7.90 19.10
C HIS A 283 1.37 7.73 17.81
N TRP A 284 1.24 8.72 16.94
CA TRP A 284 1.86 8.73 15.62
C TRP A 284 2.99 9.75 15.56
N GLN A 285 4.05 9.36 14.85
CA GLN A 285 5.24 10.16 14.71
C GLN A 285 5.61 10.24 13.24
N ALA A 286 5.70 11.46 12.71
CA ALA A 286 6.36 11.68 11.42
C ALA A 286 7.85 11.39 11.59
N VAL A 287 8.38 10.53 10.74
CA VAL A 287 9.71 9.96 10.88
C VAL A 287 10.69 10.60 9.90
N LEU A 288 10.32 10.63 8.63
CA LEU A 288 11.08 11.25 7.55
C LEU A 288 10.14 11.67 6.42
N GLY A 289 10.62 12.49 5.49
CA GLY A 289 9.88 12.81 4.29
C GLY A 289 10.70 13.56 3.24
N GLU A 290 10.08 13.79 2.10
CA GLU A 290 10.67 14.51 0.97
C GLU A 290 11.10 15.93 1.39
N SER A 291 12.37 16.26 1.14
CA SER A 291 13.03 17.45 1.70
C SER A 291 12.46 18.80 1.25
N MET A 292 11.89 18.89 0.05
CA MET A 292 11.37 20.11 -0.54
C MET A 292 9.98 20.39 0.00
N THR A 293 9.06 19.50 -0.31
CA THR A 293 7.63 19.67 -0.10
C THR A 293 7.28 19.48 1.36
N GLU A 294 7.59 18.29 1.89
CA GLU A 294 7.29 17.95 3.28
C GLU A 294 8.23 18.67 4.24
N GLY A 295 9.50 18.88 3.86
CA GLY A 295 10.42 19.73 4.62
C GLY A 295 9.93 21.18 4.75
N SER A 296 9.24 21.73 3.74
CA SER A 296 8.63 23.06 3.83
C SER A 296 7.39 23.10 4.73
N LEU A 297 6.58 22.02 4.73
CA LEU A 297 5.38 21.92 5.56
C LEU A 297 5.68 21.58 7.02
N MET A 298 6.72 20.78 7.25
CA MET A 298 7.13 20.29 8.56
C MET A 298 8.62 20.59 8.79
N PRO A 299 8.97 21.86 9.12
CA PRO A 299 10.35 22.22 9.40
C PRO A 299 10.95 21.35 10.51
N GLY A 300 12.11 20.75 10.23
CA GLY A 300 12.80 19.84 11.14
C GLY A 300 12.43 18.36 10.98
N LEU A 301 11.54 18.01 10.04
CA LEU A 301 11.37 16.63 9.60
C LEU A 301 12.70 16.14 8.96
N PRO A 302 13.25 15.00 9.40
CA PRO A 302 14.40 14.40 8.73
C PRO A 302 14.12 14.15 7.25
N ALA A 303 15.12 14.42 6.41
CA ALA A 303 15.01 14.15 4.98
C ALA A 303 14.99 12.63 4.73
N GLY A 304 14.09 12.20 3.85
CA GLY A 304 14.08 10.85 3.30
C GLY A 304 15.26 10.59 2.35
N PRO A 305 15.37 9.37 1.82
CA PRO A 305 16.53 8.95 1.04
C PRO A 305 16.71 9.70 -0.29
N ASP A 306 15.63 10.20 -0.91
CA ASP A 306 15.69 10.93 -2.18
C ASP A 306 14.51 11.91 -2.38
N SER A 307 14.48 12.56 -3.54
CA SER A 307 13.42 13.43 -4.05
C SER A 307 12.19 12.69 -4.59
N TYR A 308 12.31 11.39 -4.85
CA TYR A 308 11.19 10.49 -5.15
C TYR A 308 11.10 9.42 -4.06
N PRO A 309 9.88 8.94 -3.75
CA PRO A 309 9.74 7.77 -2.91
C PRO A 309 10.39 6.57 -3.58
N GLY A 310 10.77 5.61 -2.76
CA GLY A 310 11.37 4.37 -3.21
C GLY A 310 10.87 3.21 -2.36
N SER A 311 11.50 2.06 -2.49
CA SER A 311 11.08 0.88 -1.73
C SER A 311 11.31 1.07 -0.24
N PHE A 312 10.33 0.71 0.58
CA PHE A 312 10.46 0.64 2.03
C PHE A 312 10.26 -0.79 2.53
N SER A 313 10.77 -1.08 3.72
CA SER A 313 10.60 -2.38 4.39
C SER A 313 10.72 -2.22 5.90
N VAL A 314 9.75 -2.75 6.63
CA VAL A 314 9.71 -2.75 8.09
C VAL A 314 10.49 -3.95 8.63
N ILE A 315 11.36 -3.70 9.59
CA ILE A 315 12.10 -4.75 10.31
C ILE A 315 11.37 -5.12 11.59
N ASP A 316 11.01 -4.10 12.36
CA ASP A 316 10.45 -4.22 13.70
C ASP A 316 9.71 -2.92 14.11
N PRO A 317 9.07 -2.86 15.30
CA PRO A 317 8.34 -1.67 15.76
C PRO A 317 9.16 -0.37 15.84
N GLN A 318 10.48 -0.46 15.87
CA GLN A 318 11.39 0.67 15.99
C GLN A 318 12.07 0.99 14.67
N HIS A 319 12.32 0.01 13.81
CA HIS A 319 13.19 0.16 12.65
C HIS A 319 12.49 -0.15 11.32
N ALA A 320 12.68 0.75 10.35
CA ALA A 320 12.35 0.54 8.95
C ALA A 320 13.49 1.03 8.04
N ALA A 321 13.62 0.35 6.90
CA ALA A 321 14.50 0.69 5.79
C ALA A 321 13.73 1.49 4.73
N PHE A 322 14.34 2.54 4.21
CA PHE A 322 13.86 3.28 3.04
C PHE A 322 14.99 3.36 2.02
N VAL A 323 14.68 3.06 0.76
CA VAL A 323 15.65 3.02 -0.33
C VAL A 323 15.11 3.89 -1.46
N GLY A 324 15.68 5.08 -1.67
CA GLY A 324 15.14 6.08 -2.58
C GLY A 324 15.42 5.83 -4.07
N ASP A 325 14.53 6.34 -4.92
CA ASP A 325 14.67 6.33 -6.38
C ASP A 325 15.19 7.71 -6.85
N GLY A 326 16.48 7.82 -7.18
CA GLY A 326 17.01 9.13 -7.57
C GLY A 326 16.62 9.58 -8.99
N PRO A 327 16.69 10.89 -9.31
CA PRO A 327 16.44 11.40 -10.66
C PRO A 327 17.53 10.98 -11.66
N ILE A 328 17.11 10.50 -12.83
CA ILE A 328 17.90 9.98 -13.97
C ILE A 328 19.14 10.84 -14.36
N ALA A 329 19.17 12.14 -14.03
CA ALA A 329 20.18 13.08 -14.50
C ALA A 329 21.58 12.91 -13.90
N ASP A 330 21.73 12.37 -12.69
CA ASP A 330 23.03 12.24 -12.02
C ASP A 330 23.23 10.84 -11.45
N ARG A 331 23.49 9.85 -12.33
CA ARG A 331 23.85 8.43 -12.03
C ARG A 331 23.57 8.03 -10.59
N THR A 332 22.29 7.83 -10.33
CA THR A 332 21.72 7.85 -9.01
C THR A 332 22.12 6.64 -8.19
N SER A 333 22.32 6.93 -6.92
CA SER A 333 22.57 5.95 -5.90
C SER A 333 21.27 5.74 -5.16
N ALA A 334 20.80 4.50 -5.05
CA ALA A 334 19.71 4.23 -4.12
C ALA A 334 20.27 4.43 -2.70
N VAL A 335 19.88 5.52 -2.04
CA VAL A 335 20.35 5.85 -0.69
C VAL A 335 19.50 5.06 0.29
N MET A 336 20.17 4.31 1.16
CA MET A 336 19.50 3.62 2.25
C MET A 336 19.48 4.50 3.50
N VAL A 337 18.27 4.74 4.00
CA VAL A 337 18.02 5.38 5.30
C VAL A 337 17.37 4.36 6.24
N TRP A 338 17.94 4.25 7.43
CA TRP A 338 17.26 3.62 8.56
C TRP A 338 16.66 4.67 9.45
N SER A 339 15.50 4.38 10.03
CA SER A 339 14.96 5.23 11.08
C SER A 339 14.54 4.49 12.32
N ASP A 340 14.83 5.10 13.47
CA ASP A 340 14.24 4.77 14.76
C ASP A 340 13.10 5.74 15.04
N CYS A 341 11.86 5.22 14.99
CA CYS A 341 10.66 6.03 15.19
C CYS A 341 10.66 6.75 16.55
N CYS A 342 11.26 6.17 17.60
CA CYS A 342 11.27 6.73 18.95
C CYS A 342 12.19 7.96 19.06
N SER A 343 13.31 7.94 18.35
CA SER A 343 14.33 9.00 18.42
C SER A 343 14.27 10.00 17.26
N ARG A 344 13.45 9.76 16.21
CA ARG A 344 13.49 10.49 14.92
C ARG A 344 14.88 10.52 14.30
N THR A 345 15.69 9.53 14.61
CA THR A 345 17.04 9.47 14.05
C THR A 345 16.95 8.84 12.67
N VAL A 346 17.54 9.50 11.68
CA VAL A 346 17.73 8.99 10.34
C VAL A 346 19.23 8.76 10.12
N THR A 347 19.60 7.52 9.81
CA THR A 347 20.98 7.18 9.46
C THR A 347 21.05 6.88 7.97
N ALA A 348 21.62 7.80 7.21
CA ALA A 348 21.99 7.55 5.81
C ALA A 348 23.23 6.65 5.76
N THR A 349 23.18 5.63 4.92
CA THR A 349 24.27 4.67 4.75
C THR A 349 24.84 4.76 3.34
N GLY A 350 25.36 3.66 2.80
CA GLY A 350 25.91 3.61 1.45
C GLY A 350 24.84 3.70 0.37
N ALA A 351 25.25 3.33 -0.83
CA ALA A 351 24.56 3.61 -2.07
C ALA A 351 24.59 2.40 -3.00
N ILE A 352 23.45 2.03 -3.57
CA ILE A 352 23.42 1.10 -4.71
C ILE A 352 23.76 1.89 -5.97
N ARG A 353 24.98 1.72 -6.50
CA ARG A 353 25.49 2.53 -7.61
C ARG A 353 24.79 2.19 -8.92
N SER A 354 24.55 3.21 -9.74
CA SER A 354 23.97 3.07 -11.09
C SER A 354 22.55 2.49 -11.08
N VAL A 355 21.78 2.77 -10.03
CA VAL A 355 20.38 2.32 -9.92
C VAL A 355 19.46 3.49 -10.21
N GLN A 356 18.49 3.24 -11.10
CA GLN A 356 17.51 4.25 -11.51
C GLN A 356 16.17 4.12 -10.79
N GLN A 357 15.87 2.93 -10.26
CA GLN A 357 14.54 2.61 -9.73
C GLN A 357 14.62 1.39 -8.83
N THR A 358 13.78 1.33 -7.81
CA THR A 358 13.57 0.17 -6.96
C THR A 358 12.15 -0.38 -7.11
N PHE A 359 11.99 -1.70 -6.97
CA PHE A 359 10.71 -2.41 -7.10
C PHE A 359 10.31 -3.19 -5.86
N GLY A 360 11.08 -3.15 -4.80
CA GLY A 360 10.76 -3.88 -3.58
C GLY A 360 11.99 -4.04 -2.72
N ALA A 361 11.77 -4.00 -1.41
CA ALA A 361 12.79 -4.23 -0.40
C ALA A 361 12.29 -5.28 0.59
N ALA A 362 13.21 -6.09 1.09
CA ALA A 362 12.92 -7.05 2.15
C ALA A 362 14.09 -7.06 3.14
N PHE A 363 13.90 -6.45 4.30
CA PHE A 363 14.89 -6.45 5.37
C PHE A 363 14.46 -7.35 6.51
N VAL A 364 15.40 -8.19 6.96
CA VAL A 364 15.17 -9.13 8.07
C VAL A 364 15.89 -8.71 9.35
N SER A 365 16.78 -7.72 9.24
CA SER A 365 17.46 -7.07 10.35
C SER A 365 17.95 -5.69 9.91
N THR A 366 18.45 -4.90 10.87
CA THR A 366 19.13 -3.62 10.63
C THR A 366 20.46 -3.75 9.88
N THR A 367 20.92 -4.97 9.59
CA THR A 367 22.18 -5.22 8.87
C THR A 367 21.98 -5.97 7.57
N THR A 368 20.91 -6.74 7.42
CA THR A 368 20.72 -7.66 6.30
C THR A 368 19.40 -7.40 5.59
N GLY A 369 19.48 -7.16 4.29
CA GLY A 369 18.30 -7.05 3.44
C GLY A 369 18.63 -7.09 1.95
N TRP A 370 17.54 -7.14 1.17
CA TRP A 370 17.55 -7.28 -0.27
C TRP A 370 16.71 -6.20 -0.91
N VAL A 371 17.12 -5.73 -2.09
CA VAL A 371 16.38 -4.76 -2.88
C VAL A 371 16.35 -5.21 -4.33
N ILE A 372 15.17 -5.15 -4.95
CA ILE A 372 15.03 -5.30 -6.40
C ILE A 372 15.27 -3.94 -7.03
N VAL A 373 16.22 -3.87 -7.97
CA VAL A 373 16.65 -2.63 -8.62
C VAL A 373 16.63 -2.72 -10.15
N ARG A 374 16.41 -1.60 -10.82
CA ARG A 374 16.74 -1.40 -12.24
C ARG A 374 18.19 -0.96 -12.36
N THR A 375 19.05 -1.82 -12.91
CA THR A 375 20.47 -1.50 -13.13
C THR A 375 20.71 -0.77 -14.44
N ASP A 376 19.89 -1.03 -15.46
CA ASP A 376 19.83 -0.29 -16.72
C ASP A 376 18.47 -0.49 -17.42
N ALA A 377 18.31 0.04 -18.63
CA ALA A 377 17.05 -0.05 -19.38
C ALA A 377 16.58 -1.49 -19.66
N ASN A 378 17.49 -2.47 -19.65
CA ASN A 378 17.25 -3.84 -20.07
C ASN A 378 17.49 -4.88 -18.96
N ALA A 379 17.83 -4.46 -17.74
CA ALA A 379 18.18 -5.38 -16.66
C ALA A 379 17.59 -4.98 -15.30
N LEU A 380 17.12 -6.01 -14.59
CA LEU A 380 16.72 -5.96 -13.19
C LEU A 380 17.64 -6.85 -12.37
N ALA A 381 17.94 -6.44 -11.14
CA ALA A 381 18.79 -7.20 -10.24
C ALA A 381 18.22 -7.30 -8.83
N ILE A 382 18.60 -8.36 -8.11
CA ILE A 382 18.46 -8.45 -6.66
C ILE A 382 19.82 -8.11 -6.05
N GLU A 383 19.87 -7.02 -5.30
CA GLU A 383 21.04 -6.56 -4.55
C GLU A 383 20.90 -6.96 -3.08
N VAL A 384 21.99 -7.37 -2.44
CA VAL A 384 22.01 -7.70 -1.00
C VAL A 384 23.00 -6.82 -0.24
N THR A 385 22.61 -6.42 0.96
CA THR A 385 23.51 -5.85 1.97
C THR A 385 23.61 -6.76 3.19
N ARG A 386 24.76 -6.72 3.87
CA ARG A 386 25.04 -7.45 5.12
C ARG A 386 25.63 -6.57 6.23
N ASP A 387 25.83 -5.29 5.94
CA ASP A 387 26.37 -4.30 6.86
C ASP A 387 25.37 -3.16 7.12
N GLY A 388 24.12 -3.30 6.67
CA GLY A 388 23.08 -2.31 6.87
C GLY A 388 23.09 -1.21 5.82
N GLY A 389 23.44 -1.54 4.58
CA GLY A 389 23.38 -0.64 3.43
C GLY A 389 24.68 0.09 3.10
N TRP A 390 25.78 -0.16 3.83
CA TRP A 390 27.08 0.43 3.50
C TRP A 390 27.68 -0.18 2.24
N THR A 391 27.49 -1.49 2.06
CA THR A 391 27.89 -2.22 0.85
C THR A 391 26.74 -3.05 0.29
N TRP A 392 26.73 -3.15 -1.04
CA TRP A 392 25.73 -3.86 -1.82
C TRP A 392 26.42 -4.77 -2.83
N THR A 393 25.87 -5.98 -2.99
CA THR A 393 26.40 -6.97 -3.92
C THR A 393 25.29 -7.64 -4.73
N PRO A 394 25.42 -7.72 -6.07
CA PRO A 394 24.39 -8.32 -6.92
C PRO A 394 24.34 -9.84 -6.70
N GLN A 395 23.14 -10.38 -6.55
CA GLN A 395 22.89 -11.81 -6.33
C GLN A 395 22.20 -12.48 -7.53
N LEU A 396 21.38 -11.73 -8.25
CA LEU A 396 20.67 -12.18 -9.46
C LEU A 396 20.56 -11.01 -10.43
N THR A 397 20.71 -11.28 -11.72
CA THR A 397 20.36 -10.33 -12.78
C THR A 397 19.50 -11.04 -13.82
N VAL A 398 18.41 -10.40 -14.20
CA VAL A 398 17.48 -10.87 -15.24
C VAL A 398 17.27 -9.76 -16.26
N ALA A 399 16.81 -10.12 -17.46
CA ALA A 399 16.32 -9.11 -18.41
C ALA A 399 15.16 -8.33 -17.77
N ALA A 400 15.02 -7.05 -18.11
CA ALA A 400 13.94 -6.19 -17.63
C ALA A 400 12.57 -6.64 -18.15
#